data_AF-A0A965AQ29-F1
#
_entry.id   AF-A0A965AQ29-F1
#
_cell.length_a   1.000
_cell.length_b   1.000
_cell.length_c   1.000
_cell.angle_alpha   90.00
_cell.angle_beta   90.00
_cell.angle_gamma   90.00
#
_symmetry.space_group_name_H-M   'P 1'
#
loop_
_entity.id
_entity.type
_entity.pdbx_description
1 polymer ?
#
loop_
_entity_poly.entity_id
_entity_poly.type
_entity_poly.pdbx_seq_one_letter_code
_entity_poly.pdbx_strand_id
1 'polypeptide(L)'
;APDFVVHAGDIEYYDKPDPWALTKELMRFKWGRLFALPVNRGFYGRTTSYFIKDDHDTLADDCWPGQTYGSVSFAEGVRLFNHEQFPSRDPRYANIRWGRDLEIWVLEGRDYRSPNTMPDGPEKSILGPQQKAWLLKTLKKSDARFKLVFSPTPIVGPDRKNKRDNHANEVFAWEGRELRKRFSAIPGVIVFCGDRHWQYASTDPETGLWEFGCGPGSEKHQLGWKPGDEWPEHRFLRVAGGFLSGELAYPTPEQQTLTICHRNVAGAEQSRFVFPASWSRNR
;
A
#
# COMPACT_ATOMS: atom_id res chain seq x y z
N ALA A 1 11.82 2.77 18.78
CA ALA A 1 10.47 2.76 18.17
C ALA A 1 10.59 3.47 16.82
N PRO A 2 9.78 3.12 15.81
CA PRO A 2 9.81 3.85 14.54
C PRO A 2 9.28 5.27 14.72
N ASP A 3 9.74 6.22 13.90
CA ASP A 3 9.23 7.60 13.89
C ASP A 3 7.78 7.65 13.39
N PHE A 4 7.42 6.76 12.45
CA PHE A 4 6.06 6.53 11.99
C PHE A 4 5.86 5.11 11.46
N VAL A 5 4.59 4.71 11.32
CA VAL A 5 4.15 3.49 10.65
C VAL A 5 3.15 3.80 9.56
N VAL A 6 3.17 3.02 8.48
CA VAL A 6 2.14 3.04 7.43
C VAL A 6 1.48 1.66 7.42
N HIS A 7 0.16 1.63 7.65
CA HIS A 7 -0.67 0.47 7.35
C HIS A 7 -1.07 0.53 5.89
N ALA A 8 -0.66 -0.46 5.10
CA ALA A 8 -0.84 -0.49 3.66
C ALA A 8 -2.18 -1.12 3.21
N GLY A 9 -3.23 -0.99 4.02
CA GLY A 9 -4.52 -1.65 3.80
C GLY A 9 -4.75 -2.86 4.70
N ASP A 10 -5.93 -3.46 4.54
CA ASP A 10 -6.34 -4.72 5.15
C ASP A 10 -6.12 -4.76 6.67
N ILE A 11 -6.53 -3.68 7.34
CA ILE A 11 -6.39 -3.55 8.80
C ILE A 11 -7.45 -4.42 9.48
N GLU A 12 -8.67 -4.46 8.96
CA GLU A 12 -9.74 -5.35 9.39
C GLU A 12 -10.44 -6.01 8.21
N TYR A 13 -10.87 -7.26 8.40
CA TYR A 13 -11.48 -8.09 7.38
C TYR A 13 -12.95 -8.41 7.72
N TYR A 14 -13.90 -7.71 7.09
CA TYR A 14 -15.33 -7.97 7.34
C TYR A 14 -15.81 -9.33 6.85
N ASP A 15 -15.25 -9.80 5.74
CA ASP A 15 -15.55 -11.03 5.01
C ASP A 15 -14.59 -12.18 5.37
N LYS A 16 -14.20 -12.25 6.64
CA LYS A 16 -13.55 -13.42 7.22
C LYS A 16 -14.30 -13.86 8.48
N PRO A 17 -14.27 -15.17 8.82
CA PRO A 17 -15.03 -15.71 9.95
C PRO A 17 -14.60 -15.11 11.30
N ASP A 18 -15.33 -15.48 12.34
CA ASP A 18 -15.10 -15.10 13.73
C ASP A 18 -15.17 -13.59 14.05
N PRO A 19 -16.31 -12.92 13.81
CA PRO A 19 -17.48 -13.31 13.02
C PRO A 19 -17.43 -12.72 11.59
N TRP A 20 -18.26 -13.25 10.68
CA TRP A 20 -18.58 -12.55 9.42
C TRP A 20 -19.37 -11.26 9.73
N ALA A 21 -18.90 -10.12 9.25
CA ALA A 21 -19.50 -8.82 9.56
C ALA A 21 -20.53 -8.37 8.50
N LEU A 22 -21.69 -9.03 8.50
CA LEU A 22 -22.79 -8.78 7.55
C LEU A 22 -23.67 -7.56 7.90
N THR A 23 -23.39 -6.87 9.01
CA THR A 23 -24.09 -5.66 9.45
C THR A 23 -23.12 -4.58 9.90
N LYS A 24 -23.56 -3.32 9.92
CA LYS A 24 -22.74 -2.19 10.38
C LYS A 24 -22.30 -2.36 11.84
N GLU A 25 -23.16 -2.92 12.68
CA GLU A 25 -22.87 -3.20 14.09
C GLU A 25 -21.75 -4.21 14.21
N LEU A 26 -21.75 -5.28 13.40
CA LEU A 26 -20.67 -6.26 13.39
C LEU A 26 -19.38 -5.69 12.79
N MET A 27 -19.44 -4.85 11.75
CA MET A 27 -18.26 -4.15 11.23
C MET A 27 -17.62 -3.26 12.31
N ARG A 28 -18.43 -2.46 13.01
CA ARG A 28 -17.98 -1.64 14.16
C ARG A 28 -17.43 -2.50 15.30
N PHE A 29 -18.06 -3.64 15.60
CA PHE A 29 -17.56 -4.58 16.59
C PHE A 29 -16.16 -5.08 16.21
N LYS A 30 -15.93 -5.45 14.93
CA LYS A 30 -14.64 -5.93 14.44
C LYS A 30 -13.53 -4.88 14.60
N TRP A 31 -13.79 -3.62 14.24
CA TRP A 31 -12.85 -2.53 14.54
C TRP A 31 -12.62 -2.35 16.04
N GLY A 32 -13.72 -2.32 16.81
CA GLY A 32 -13.69 -2.13 18.26
C GLY A 32 -12.83 -3.17 18.97
N ARG A 33 -12.97 -4.47 18.64
CA ARG A 33 -12.14 -5.53 19.23
C ARG A 33 -10.65 -5.37 18.90
N LEU A 34 -10.32 -4.95 17.67
CA LEU A 34 -8.93 -4.83 17.22
C LEU A 34 -8.24 -3.65 17.93
N PHE A 35 -8.90 -2.49 17.99
CA PHE A 35 -8.34 -1.29 18.61
C PHE A 35 -8.55 -1.23 20.13
N ALA A 36 -9.33 -2.14 20.72
CA ALA A 36 -9.40 -2.32 22.17
C ALA A 36 -8.19 -3.08 22.74
N LEU A 37 -7.42 -3.82 21.91
CA LEU A 37 -6.25 -4.57 22.37
C LEU A 37 -5.24 -3.64 23.05
N PRO A 38 -4.77 -3.94 24.28
CA PRO A 38 -3.81 -3.10 25.00
C PRO A 38 -2.53 -2.80 24.21
N VAL A 39 -2.05 -3.76 23.43
CA VAL A 39 -0.87 -3.61 22.58
C VAL A 39 -1.09 -2.60 21.46
N ASN A 40 -2.25 -2.62 20.80
CA ASN A 40 -2.60 -1.67 19.76
C ASN A 40 -2.79 -0.27 20.34
N ARG A 41 -3.51 -0.15 21.47
CA ARG A 41 -3.69 1.12 22.18
C ARG A 41 -2.35 1.73 22.61
N GLY A 42 -1.47 0.91 23.19
CA GLY A 42 -0.15 1.34 23.65
C GLY A 42 0.76 1.77 22.50
N PHE A 43 0.76 1.04 21.39
CA PHE A 43 1.59 1.34 20.23
C PHE A 43 1.08 2.58 19.48
N TYR A 44 -0.18 2.60 19.06
CA TYR A 44 -0.75 3.70 18.27
C TYR A 44 -0.97 4.97 19.08
N GLY A 45 -1.13 4.88 20.40
CA GLY A 45 -1.21 6.06 21.27
C GLY A 45 0.12 6.83 21.39
N ARG A 46 1.23 6.29 20.87
CA ARG A 46 2.58 6.85 21.00
C ARG A 46 3.38 6.90 19.70
N THR A 47 2.81 6.43 18.59
CA THR A 47 3.48 6.29 17.30
C THR A 47 2.63 6.97 16.24
N THR A 48 3.25 7.80 15.40
CA THR A 48 2.53 8.40 14.26
C THR A 48 2.14 7.29 13.28
N SER A 49 0.85 7.19 12.97
CA SER A 49 0.32 6.13 12.11
C SER A 49 -0.46 6.68 10.93
N TYR A 50 -0.14 6.20 9.74
CA TYR A 50 -0.89 6.45 8.52
C TYR A 50 -1.66 5.19 8.14
N PHE A 51 -2.98 5.28 8.06
CA PHE A 51 -3.86 4.16 7.73
C PHE A 51 -4.41 4.32 6.32
N ILE A 52 -3.94 3.47 5.41
CA ILE A 52 -4.47 3.31 4.05
C ILE A 52 -5.66 2.36 4.11
N LYS A 53 -6.69 2.67 3.33
CA LYS A 53 -7.86 1.82 3.17
C LYS A 53 -7.67 0.86 2.00
N ASP A 54 -8.05 -0.40 2.21
CA ASP A 54 -8.19 -1.38 1.15
C ASP A 54 -9.62 -1.95 1.06
N ASP A 55 -9.84 -2.98 0.25
CA ASP A 55 -11.13 -3.59 -0.03
C ASP A 55 -11.75 -4.22 1.22
N HIS A 56 -10.99 -4.93 2.02
CA HIS A 56 -11.48 -5.57 3.24
C HIS A 56 -11.87 -4.57 4.34
N ASP A 57 -11.19 -3.42 4.38
CA ASP A 57 -11.54 -2.29 5.25
C ASP A 57 -12.78 -1.53 4.76
N THR A 58 -13.08 -1.64 3.46
CA THR A 58 -14.20 -0.98 2.80
C THR A 58 -15.45 -1.84 2.85
N LEU A 59 -15.39 -3.09 2.39
CA LEU A 59 -16.56 -3.96 2.28
C LEU A 59 -16.22 -5.47 2.28
N ALA A 60 -15.54 -5.96 1.24
CA ALA A 60 -15.19 -7.36 1.03
C ALA A 60 -14.15 -7.48 -0.11
N ASP A 61 -13.56 -8.67 -0.27
CA ASP A 61 -12.54 -8.99 -1.31
C ASP A 61 -12.89 -8.40 -2.69
N ASP A 62 -11.91 -7.72 -3.28
CA ASP A 62 -11.91 -7.08 -4.59
C ASP A 62 -13.13 -6.15 -4.85
N CYS A 63 -13.68 -5.49 -3.81
CA CYS A 63 -14.90 -4.67 -3.96
C CYS A 63 -14.71 -3.33 -4.70
N TRP A 64 -15.81 -2.83 -5.27
CA TRP A 64 -15.90 -1.55 -5.98
C TRP A 64 -17.27 -0.87 -5.79
N PRO A 65 -17.43 0.41 -6.18
CA PRO A 65 -18.67 1.15 -6.01
C PRO A 65 -19.91 0.46 -6.60
N GLY A 66 -21.00 0.44 -5.83
CA GLY A 66 -22.28 -0.15 -6.23
C GLY A 66 -22.56 -1.55 -5.68
N GLN A 67 -21.61 -2.16 -4.97
CA GLN A 67 -21.78 -3.46 -4.34
C GLN A 67 -22.31 -3.36 -2.89
N THR A 68 -22.72 -4.52 -2.35
CA THR A 68 -23.17 -4.71 -0.97
C THR A 68 -22.54 -5.95 -0.37
N TYR A 69 -22.27 -5.94 0.94
CA TYR A 69 -21.90 -7.12 1.71
C TYR A 69 -22.82 -7.25 2.92
N GLY A 70 -23.61 -8.32 2.94
CA GLY A 70 -24.74 -8.43 3.86
C GLY A 70 -25.72 -7.26 3.70
N SER A 71 -25.95 -6.53 4.78
CA SER A 71 -26.83 -5.36 4.84
C SER A 71 -26.13 -4.03 4.58
N VAL A 72 -24.82 -4.04 4.32
CA VAL A 72 -24.00 -2.83 4.20
C VAL A 72 -23.68 -2.56 2.74
N SER A 73 -23.95 -1.33 2.29
CA SER A 73 -23.56 -0.87 0.95
C SER A 73 -22.09 -0.43 0.91
N PHE A 74 -21.48 -0.45 -0.28
CA PHE A 74 -20.13 0.10 -0.49
C PHE A 74 -19.98 1.52 0.06
N ALA A 75 -20.97 2.40 -0.19
CA ALA A 75 -20.96 3.77 0.30
C ALA A 75 -21.00 3.87 1.83
N GLU A 76 -21.73 2.97 2.50
CA GLU A 76 -21.70 2.88 3.97
C GLU A 76 -20.36 2.38 4.48
N GLY A 77 -19.77 1.38 3.82
CA GLY A 77 -18.42 0.88 4.12
C GLY A 77 -17.34 1.96 4.03
N VAL A 78 -17.35 2.73 2.92
CA VAL A 78 -16.52 3.91 2.74
C VAL A 78 -16.71 4.91 3.88
N ARG A 79 -17.96 5.20 4.25
CA ARG A 79 -18.25 6.12 5.36
C ARG A 79 -17.77 5.60 6.71
N LEU A 80 -17.93 4.30 7.00
CA LEU A 80 -17.45 3.68 8.24
C LEU A 80 -15.95 3.91 8.39
N PHE A 81 -15.16 3.63 7.35
CA PHE A 81 -13.72 3.87 7.42
C PHE A 81 -13.38 5.36 7.49
N ASN A 82 -13.91 6.16 6.55
CA ASN A 82 -13.47 7.55 6.35
C ASN A 82 -13.96 8.51 7.44
N HIS A 83 -15.11 8.25 8.07
CA HIS A 83 -15.73 9.18 9.00
C HIS A 83 -15.90 8.63 10.42
N GLU A 84 -15.83 7.31 10.61
CA GLU A 84 -15.96 6.71 11.95
C GLU A 84 -14.62 6.16 12.47
N GLN A 85 -13.94 5.30 11.70
CA GLN A 85 -12.71 4.64 12.18
C GLN A 85 -11.48 5.54 12.07
N PHE A 86 -11.28 6.18 10.92
CA PHE A 86 -10.12 7.04 10.67
C PHE A 86 -10.52 8.39 10.06
N PRO A 87 -11.25 9.27 10.79
CA PRO A 87 -11.67 10.59 10.33
C PRO A 87 -10.55 11.64 10.31
N SER A 88 -9.34 11.25 9.89
CA SER A 88 -8.16 12.11 10.00
C SER A 88 -7.94 13.07 8.82
N ARG A 89 -8.64 12.90 7.69
CA ARG A 89 -8.49 13.74 6.49
C ARG A 89 -9.63 13.54 5.49
N ASP A 90 -9.93 14.58 4.73
CA ASP A 90 -10.75 14.55 3.51
C ASP A 90 -10.13 15.48 2.44
N PRO A 91 -9.77 14.98 1.23
CA PRO A 91 -9.80 13.58 0.80
C PRO A 91 -8.79 12.72 1.56
N ARG A 92 -8.94 11.39 1.47
CA ARG A 92 -8.15 10.40 2.24
C ARG A 92 -6.72 10.16 1.73
N TYR A 93 -6.27 10.91 0.73
CA TYR A 93 -4.89 10.88 0.25
C TYR A 93 -4.11 12.14 0.64
N ALA A 94 -2.81 11.99 0.86
CA ALA A 94 -1.94 13.08 1.32
C ALA A 94 -0.47 12.84 0.98
N ASN A 95 0.30 13.93 0.93
CA ASN A 95 1.75 13.89 0.99
C ASN A 95 2.22 14.53 2.30
N ILE A 96 3.22 13.92 2.94
CA ILE A 96 3.76 14.35 4.21
C ILE A 96 5.27 14.45 4.12
N ARG A 97 5.81 15.62 4.45
CA ARG A 97 7.25 15.89 4.49
C ARG A 97 7.83 15.45 5.84
N TRP A 98 8.78 14.51 5.80
CA TRP A 98 9.52 14.01 6.97
C TRP A 98 10.98 14.49 6.91
N GLY A 99 11.17 15.77 7.23
CA GLY A 99 12.49 16.41 7.18
C GLY A 99 12.90 16.80 5.76
N ARG A 100 14.20 17.03 5.54
CA ARG A 100 14.71 17.52 4.24
C ARG A 100 14.66 16.47 3.14
N ASP A 101 15.03 15.23 3.46
CA ASP A 101 15.37 14.22 2.46
C ASP A 101 14.26 13.18 2.21
N LEU A 102 13.19 13.17 3.01
CA LEU A 102 12.09 12.20 2.88
C LEU A 102 10.73 12.88 2.76
N GLU A 103 9.96 12.46 1.76
CA GLU A 103 8.55 12.78 1.64
C GLU A 103 7.77 11.51 1.27
N ILE A 104 6.60 11.34 1.87
CA ILE A 104 5.76 10.16 1.66
C ILE A 104 4.43 10.58 1.04
N TRP A 105 3.88 9.74 0.18
CA TRP A 105 2.55 9.85 -0.41
C TRP A 105 1.73 8.66 0.04
N VAL A 106 0.60 8.93 0.66
CA VAL A 106 -0.38 7.94 1.12
C VAL A 106 -1.57 8.05 0.17
N LEU A 107 -1.82 6.99 -0.60
CA LEU A 107 -2.87 6.96 -1.61
C LEU A 107 -4.19 6.38 -1.06
N GLU A 108 -5.26 6.63 -1.80
CA GLU A 108 -6.59 6.05 -1.59
C GLU A 108 -6.94 5.22 -2.84
N GLY A 109 -7.27 3.95 -2.68
CA GLY A 109 -7.46 3.00 -3.78
C GLY A 109 -8.90 2.51 -3.99
N ARG A 110 -9.88 2.95 -3.19
CA ARG A 110 -11.23 2.37 -3.19
C ARG A 110 -12.33 3.39 -3.49
N ASP A 111 -12.23 4.62 -3.02
CA ASP A 111 -13.32 5.62 -3.10
C ASP A 111 -13.61 6.10 -4.52
N TYR A 112 -12.58 6.20 -5.35
CA TYR A 112 -12.67 6.85 -6.66
C TYR A 112 -12.54 5.88 -7.84
N ARG A 113 -12.51 4.57 -7.54
CA ARG A 113 -12.21 3.56 -8.55
C ARG A 113 -13.41 3.25 -9.45
N SER A 114 -13.10 2.88 -10.68
CA SER A 114 -14.03 2.27 -11.62
C SER A 114 -14.32 0.81 -11.24
N PRO A 115 -15.47 0.26 -11.62
CA PRO A 115 -15.76 -1.16 -11.48
C PRO A 115 -14.71 -2.05 -12.16
N ASN A 116 -14.39 -3.19 -11.54
CA ASN A 116 -13.45 -4.16 -12.11
C ASN A 116 -13.92 -4.69 -13.49
N THR A 117 -15.23 -4.73 -13.71
CA THR A 117 -15.87 -5.17 -14.96
C THR A 117 -15.86 -4.13 -16.08
N MET A 118 -15.53 -2.86 -15.79
CA MET A 118 -15.39 -1.83 -16.84
C MET A 118 -14.26 -2.23 -17.79
N PRO A 119 -14.39 -2.10 -19.12
CA PRO A 119 -13.28 -2.35 -20.04
C PRO A 119 -12.06 -1.48 -19.70
N ASP A 120 -10.86 -2.05 -19.78
CA ASP A 120 -9.62 -1.28 -19.58
C ASP A 120 -9.47 -0.19 -20.65
N GLY A 121 -8.98 0.98 -20.24
CA GLY A 121 -8.92 2.15 -21.11
C GLY A 121 -8.68 3.45 -20.34
N PRO A 122 -8.59 4.60 -21.04
CA PRO A 122 -8.22 5.88 -20.45
C PRO A 122 -9.18 6.42 -19.39
N GLU A 123 -10.44 5.98 -19.43
CA GLU A 123 -11.48 6.38 -18.48
C GLU A 123 -11.56 5.46 -17.24
N LYS A 124 -10.99 4.25 -17.33
CA LYS A 124 -10.95 3.31 -16.22
C LYS A 124 -9.79 3.66 -15.29
N SER A 125 -10.08 3.82 -14.00
CA SER A 125 -9.10 4.30 -13.03
C SER A 125 -9.35 3.67 -11.65
N ILE A 126 -8.30 3.45 -10.88
CA ILE A 126 -8.37 3.16 -9.44
C ILE A 126 -8.29 4.47 -8.66
N LEU A 127 -7.34 5.34 -9.01
CA LEU A 127 -7.08 6.57 -8.26
C LEU A 127 -8.15 7.65 -8.48
N GLY A 128 -8.85 7.59 -9.61
CA GLY A 128 -9.66 8.69 -10.11
C GLY A 128 -8.81 9.84 -10.69
N PRO A 129 -9.41 10.71 -11.52
CA PRO A 129 -8.68 11.76 -12.23
C PRO A 129 -8.07 12.81 -11.28
N GLN A 130 -8.77 13.15 -10.20
CA GLN A 130 -8.34 14.21 -9.27
C GLN A 130 -7.11 13.80 -8.46
N GLN A 131 -7.13 12.61 -7.84
CA GLN A 131 -5.99 12.10 -7.09
C GLN A 131 -4.79 11.85 -8.01
N LYS A 132 -4.99 11.26 -9.20
CA LYS A 132 -3.90 11.04 -10.16
C LYS A 132 -3.22 12.36 -10.57
N ALA A 133 -4.01 13.39 -10.88
CA ALA A 133 -3.46 14.71 -11.21
C ALA A 133 -2.70 15.34 -10.03
N TRP A 134 -3.26 15.25 -8.82
CA TRP A 134 -2.61 15.71 -7.58
C TRP A 134 -1.28 14.98 -7.32
N LEU A 135 -1.27 13.66 -7.42
CA LEU A 135 -0.11 12.81 -7.17
C LEU A 135 1.05 13.17 -8.11
N LEU A 136 0.77 13.23 -9.41
CA LEU A 136 1.77 13.55 -10.42
C LEU A 136 2.30 14.98 -10.29
N LYS A 137 1.44 15.94 -9.91
CA LYS A 137 1.85 17.32 -9.67
C LYS A 137 2.75 17.44 -8.43
N THR A 138 2.38 16.79 -7.34
CA THR A 138 3.09 16.91 -6.05
C THR A 138 4.41 16.15 -6.05
N LEU A 139 4.47 14.96 -6.66
CA LEU A 139 5.73 14.23 -6.85
C LEU A 139 6.76 15.05 -7.65
N LYS A 140 6.33 15.70 -8.74
CA LYS A 140 7.19 16.56 -9.55
C LYS A 140 7.65 17.82 -8.82
N LYS A 141 6.81 18.36 -7.92
CA LYS A 141 7.12 19.56 -7.13
C LYS A 141 8.09 19.26 -5.98
N SER A 142 8.08 18.04 -5.45
CA SER A 142 8.88 17.68 -4.29
C SER A 142 10.38 17.68 -4.61
N ASP A 143 11.13 18.40 -3.79
CA ASP A 143 12.59 18.41 -3.73
C ASP A 143 13.16 17.36 -2.75
N ALA A 144 12.30 16.54 -2.13
CA ALA A 144 12.77 15.46 -1.27
C ALA A 144 13.61 14.46 -2.05
N ARG A 145 14.65 13.95 -1.40
CA ARG A 145 15.58 13.00 -1.99
C ARG A 145 14.91 11.66 -2.25
N PHE A 146 14.24 11.13 -1.24
CA PHE A 146 13.46 9.91 -1.32
C PHE A 146 11.97 10.25 -1.31
N LYS A 147 11.24 9.73 -2.29
CA LYS A 147 9.81 9.94 -2.48
C LYS A 147 9.13 8.59 -2.38
N LEU A 148 8.51 8.29 -1.24
CA LEU A 148 7.92 6.98 -0.99
C LEU A 148 6.43 7.03 -1.27
N VAL A 149 5.94 6.24 -2.23
CA VAL A 149 4.52 6.18 -2.60
C VAL A 149 3.93 4.90 -2.03
N PHE A 150 2.99 5.03 -1.11
CA PHE A 150 2.27 3.92 -0.50
C PHE A 150 0.89 3.77 -1.13
N SER A 151 0.67 2.65 -1.79
CA SER A 151 -0.58 2.24 -2.42
C SER A 151 -1.18 1.07 -1.64
N PRO A 152 -2.51 0.93 -1.51
CA PRO A 152 -3.08 -0.28 -0.91
C PRO A 152 -2.71 -1.52 -1.74
N THR A 153 -2.88 -1.43 -3.06
CA THR A 153 -2.64 -2.53 -4.00
C THR A 153 -1.38 -2.34 -4.86
N PRO A 154 -0.81 -3.42 -5.43
CA PRO A 154 0.36 -3.34 -6.32
C PRO A 154 0.18 -2.46 -7.56
N ILE A 155 1.26 -1.79 -7.95
CA ILE A 155 1.43 -1.02 -9.20
C ILE A 155 2.41 -1.70 -10.15
N VAL A 156 3.48 -2.29 -9.62
CA VAL A 156 4.51 -2.99 -10.41
C VAL A 156 4.25 -4.50 -10.44
N GLY A 157 3.93 -5.11 -9.29
CA GLY A 157 3.82 -6.58 -9.20
C GLY A 157 5.20 -7.25 -9.09
N PRO A 158 5.35 -8.54 -9.45
CA PRO A 158 4.44 -9.30 -10.30
C PRO A 158 3.17 -9.73 -9.59
N ASP A 159 2.14 -9.97 -10.39
CA ASP A 159 0.83 -10.40 -9.93
C ASP A 159 0.46 -11.78 -10.48
N ARG A 160 -0.55 -12.42 -9.88
CA ARG A 160 -1.05 -13.73 -10.29
C ARG A 160 -2.06 -13.57 -11.42
N LYS A 161 -2.06 -14.51 -12.36
CA LYS A 161 -2.95 -14.52 -13.55
C LYS A 161 -4.44 -14.32 -13.26
N ASN A 162 -4.92 -14.77 -12.09
CA ASN A 162 -6.33 -14.69 -11.74
C ASN A 162 -6.72 -13.42 -10.98
N LYS A 163 -5.76 -12.54 -10.67
CA LYS A 163 -6.04 -11.29 -9.95
C LYS A 163 -6.47 -10.19 -10.91
N ARG A 164 -7.44 -9.39 -10.47
CA ARG A 164 -8.23 -8.49 -11.34
C ARG A 164 -8.46 -7.11 -10.71
N ASP A 165 -7.75 -6.78 -9.63
CA ASP A 165 -8.14 -5.70 -8.71
C ASP A 165 -7.07 -4.61 -8.50
N ASN A 166 -6.06 -4.51 -9.35
CA ASN A 166 -4.94 -3.59 -9.14
C ASN A 166 -4.24 -3.21 -10.45
N HIS A 167 -3.28 -2.28 -10.34
CA HIS A 167 -2.53 -1.71 -11.46
C HIS A 167 -1.46 -2.64 -12.05
N ALA A 168 -1.08 -3.72 -11.35
CA ALA A 168 -0.09 -4.70 -11.81
C ALA A 168 -0.69 -5.82 -12.67
N ASN A 169 -2.01 -5.85 -12.89
CA ASN A 169 -2.68 -6.83 -13.75
C ASN A 169 -3.37 -6.21 -14.97
N GLU A 170 -3.88 -7.07 -15.84
CA GLU A 170 -4.47 -6.69 -17.13
C GLU A 170 -5.75 -5.84 -16.99
N VAL A 171 -6.42 -5.86 -15.84
CA VAL A 171 -7.74 -5.24 -15.65
C VAL A 171 -7.66 -3.73 -15.48
N PHE A 172 -6.55 -3.20 -14.94
CA PHE A 172 -6.26 -1.76 -14.83
C PHE A 172 -4.93 -1.40 -15.49
N ALA A 173 -4.55 -2.14 -16.54
CA ALA A 173 -3.24 -2.04 -17.14
C ALA A 173 -2.98 -0.70 -17.82
N TRP A 174 -4.02 -0.02 -18.33
CA TRP A 174 -3.88 1.31 -18.92
C TRP A 174 -3.36 2.32 -17.89
N GLU A 175 -4.04 2.45 -16.75
CA GLU A 175 -3.58 3.33 -15.68
C GLU A 175 -2.28 2.83 -15.05
N GLY A 176 -2.11 1.50 -14.87
CA GLY A 176 -0.88 0.94 -14.32
C GLY A 176 0.36 1.27 -15.15
N ARG A 177 0.30 1.13 -16.48
CA ARG A 177 1.39 1.53 -17.40
C ARG A 177 1.64 3.04 -17.35
N GLU A 178 0.58 3.85 -17.29
CA GLU A 178 0.71 5.30 -17.13
C GLU A 178 1.49 5.63 -15.85
N LEU A 179 1.05 5.10 -14.70
CA LEU A 179 1.69 5.35 -13.41
C LEU A 179 3.15 4.91 -13.40
N ARG A 180 3.45 3.69 -13.85
CA ARG A 180 4.83 3.18 -13.91
C ARG A 180 5.75 4.08 -14.74
N LYS A 181 5.32 4.46 -15.94
CA LYS A 181 6.06 5.38 -16.82
C LYS A 181 6.26 6.77 -16.19
N ARG A 182 5.26 7.27 -15.47
CA ARG A 182 5.30 8.62 -14.90
C ARG A 182 6.10 8.68 -13.60
N PHE A 183 6.08 7.62 -12.80
CA PHE A 183 6.85 7.52 -11.57
C PHE A 183 8.34 7.29 -11.84
N SER A 184 8.67 6.43 -12.81
CA SER A 184 10.06 6.17 -13.18
C SER A 184 10.80 7.41 -13.71
N ALA A 185 10.07 8.34 -14.34
CA ALA A 185 10.58 9.61 -14.82
C ALA A 185 10.81 10.65 -13.71
N ILE A 186 10.47 10.36 -12.45
CA ILE A 186 10.67 11.25 -11.31
C ILE A 186 11.76 10.66 -10.42
N PRO A 187 12.91 11.33 -10.27
CA PRO A 187 14.00 10.81 -9.46
C PRO A 187 13.61 10.63 -7.99
N GLY A 188 14.02 9.50 -7.42
CA GLY A 188 13.83 9.16 -6.01
C GLY A 188 12.51 8.48 -5.67
N VAL A 189 11.64 8.17 -6.64
CA VAL A 189 10.36 7.48 -6.39
C VAL A 189 10.55 5.99 -6.14
N ILE A 190 9.98 5.50 -5.04
CA ILE A 190 9.90 4.07 -4.67
C ILE A 190 8.44 3.79 -4.25
N VAL A 191 7.87 2.70 -4.75
CA VAL A 191 6.49 2.28 -4.45
C VAL A 191 6.47 1.22 -3.36
N PHE A 192 5.43 1.25 -2.53
CA PHE A 192 5.16 0.27 -1.48
C PHE A 192 3.69 -0.13 -1.51
N CYS A 193 3.38 -1.39 -1.25
CA CYS A 193 1.99 -1.84 -1.17
C CYS A 193 1.72 -2.96 -0.15
N GLY A 194 0.43 -3.13 0.13
CA GLY A 194 -0.17 -4.28 0.81
C GLY A 194 -0.87 -5.20 -0.21
N ASP A 195 -2.07 -5.71 0.13
CA ASP A 195 -2.92 -6.68 -0.60
C ASP A 195 -2.26 -8.05 -0.86
N ARG A 196 -0.96 -8.06 -1.15
CA ARG A 196 -0.20 -9.27 -1.39
C ARG A 196 0.21 -9.89 -0.09
N HIS A 197 -0.34 -11.08 0.14
CA HIS A 197 -0.04 -11.93 1.28
C HIS A 197 1.31 -12.66 1.14
N TRP A 198 2.30 -11.97 0.58
CA TRP A 198 3.69 -12.39 0.51
C TRP A 198 4.56 -11.13 0.48
N GLN A 199 5.78 -11.27 0.97
CA GLN A 199 6.79 -10.23 0.93
C GLN A 199 7.52 -10.28 -0.40
N TYR A 200 7.75 -9.13 -1.02
CA TYR A 200 8.55 -9.06 -2.24
C TYR A 200 9.22 -7.71 -2.43
N ALA A 201 10.32 -7.72 -3.17
CA ALA A 201 10.86 -6.54 -3.83
C ALA A 201 10.96 -6.85 -5.32
N SER A 202 10.58 -5.91 -6.17
CA SER A 202 10.62 -6.08 -7.62
C SER A 202 10.99 -4.79 -8.33
N THR A 203 11.36 -4.94 -9.60
CA THR A 203 11.55 -3.82 -10.52
C THR A 203 10.72 -4.03 -11.77
N ASP A 204 9.98 -3.01 -12.19
CA ASP A 204 9.31 -3.02 -13.49
C ASP A 204 10.36 -3.19 -14.60
N PRO A 205 10.24 -4.19 -15.49
CA PRO A 205 11.28 -4.51 -16.46
C PRO A 205 11.43 -3.42 -17.54
N GLU A 206 10.37 -2.67 -17.85
CA GLU A 206 10.40 -1.62 -18.87
C GLU A 206 10.96 -0.30 -18.34
N THR A 207 10.57 0.08 -17.13
CA THR A 207 10.84 1.41 -16.57
C THR A 207 11.85 1.41 -15.43
N GLY A 208 12.18 0.22 -14.88
CA GLY A 208 13.06 0.05 -13.73
C GLY A 208 12.47 0.53 -12.40
N LEU A 209 11.19 0.93 -12.35
CA LEU A 209 10.53 1.41 -11.13
C LEU A 209 10.54 0.33 -10.06
N TRP A 210 10.93 0.71 -8.83
CA TRP A 210 10.96 -0.20 -7.68
C TRP A 210 9.63 -0.24 -6.96
N GLU A 211 9.22 -1.45 -6.58
CA GLU A 211 8.11 -1.69 -5.66
C GLU A 211 8.49 -2.69 -4.57
N PHE A 212 7.94 -2.47 -3.37
CA PHE A 212 8.08 -3.35 -2.22
C PHE A 212 6.70 -3.74 -1.68
N GLY A 213 6.38 -5.04 -1.66
CA GLY A 213 5.19 -5.57 -1.00
C GLY A 213 5.49 -5.97 0.44
N CYS A 214 4.76 -5.41 1.41
CA CYS A 214 5.07 -5.63 2.83
C CYS A 214 4.73 -7.03 3.34
N GLY A 215 3.88 -7.76 2.62
CA GLY A 215 3.33 -9.04 3.06
C GLY A 215 2.29 -8.90 4.16
N PRO A 216 1.75 -10.04 4.63
CA PRO A 216 0.77 -10.05 5.71
C PRO A 216 1.49 -9.88 7.04
N GLY A 217 0.89 -9.13 7.97
CA GLY A 217 1.44 -8.96 9.32
C GLY A 217 1.47 -10.24 10.18
N SER A 218 0.90 -11.36 9.70
CA SER A 218 0.81 -12.63 10.44
C SER A 218 1.25 -13.85 9.61
N GLU A 219 1.76 -14.87 10.31
CA GLU A 219 2.23 -16.16 9.72
C GLU A 219 1.11 -17.13 9.34
N LYS A 220 -0.17 -16.71 9.39
CA LYS A 220 -1.32 -17.55 9.01
C LYS A 220 -2.13 -16.99 7.85
N HIS A 221 -1.65 -15.92 7.23
CA HIS A 221 -2.36 -15.25 6.15
C HIS A 221 -1.62 -15.28 4.82
N GLN A 222 -0.44 -15.91 4.76
CA GLN A 222 0.42 -16.00 3.59
C GLN A 222 -0.17 -16.87 2.49
N LEU A 223 -0.21 -16.34 1.27
CA LEU A 223 -0.75 -16.98 0.08
C LEU A 223 0.07 -16.52 -1.13
N GLY A 224 -0.21 -17.06 -2.31
CA GLY A 224 0.19 -16.41 -3.57
C GLY A 224 1.17 -17.19 -4.40
N TRP A 225 2.32 -17.56 -3.85
CA TRP A 225 3.40 -18.18 -4.62
C TRP A 225 3.76 -19.56 -4.09
N LYS A 226 4.17 -20.44 -5.00
CA LYS A 226 4.76 -21.72 -4.63
C LYS A 226 6.24 -21.49 -4.30
N PRO A 227 6.81 -22.21 -3.32
CA PRO A 227 8.26 -22.21 -3.12
C PRO A 227 8.99 -22.50 -4.44
N GLY A 228 9.91 -21.62 -4.83
CA GLY A 228 10.69 -21.73 -6.08
C GLY A 228 10.05 -21.13 -7.34
N ASP A 229 8.85 -20.56 -7.26
CA ASP A 229 8.20 -19.84 -8.37
C ASP A 229 8.70 -18.38 -8.42
N GLU A 230 9.97 -18.20 -8.75
CA GLU A 230 10.63 -16.89 -8.83
C GLU A 230 10.73 -16.42 -10.28
N TRP A 231 10.20 -15.23 -10.57
CA TRP A 231 10.27 -14.60 -11.89
C TRP A 231 11.43 -13.58 -11.97
N PRO A 232 11.94 -13.24 -13.18
CA PRO A 232 13.11 -12.37 -13.36
C PRO A 232 12.99 -10.97 -12.75
N GLU A 233 11.78 -10.44 -12.62
CA GLU A 233 11.48 -9.15 -11.99
C GLU A 233 11.62 -9.18 -10.46
N HIS A 234 11.56 -10.36 -9.83
CA HIS A 234 11.76 -10.48 -8.40
C HIS A 234 13.23 -10.18 -8.04
N ARG A 235 13.39 -9.25 -7.10
CA ARG A 235 14.64 -9.00 -6.39
C ARG A 235 14.64 -9.65 -5.01
N PHE A 236 13.46 -9.99 -4.51
CA PHE A 236 13.22 -10.78 -3.31
C PHE A 236 11.78 -11.31 -3.36
N LEU A 237 11.56 -12.54 -2.88
CA LEU A 237 10.25 -13.14 -2.69
C LEU A 237 10.26 -14.01 -1.43
N ARG A 238 9.26 -13.83 -0.56
CA ARG A 238 9.07 -14.67 0.64
C ARG A 238 7.57 -14.79 0.96
N VAL A 239 7.05 -16.01 0.88
CA VAL A 239 5.65 -16.32 1.20
C VAL A 239 5.53 -16.64 2.70
N ALA A 240 5.61 -15.60 3.53
CA ALA A 240 5.47 -15.70 4.97
C ALA A 240 5.13 -14.35 5.59
N GLY A 241 4.69 -14.37 6.85
CA GLY A 241 4.29 -13.18 7.59
C GLY A 241 5.47 -12.28 7.94
N GLY A 242 5.21 -10.99 8.11
CA GLY A 242 6.24 -10.02 8.45
C GLY A 242 5.83 -8.58 8.19
N PHE A 243 6.83 -7.70 8.08
CA PHE A 243 6.64 -6.29 7.77
C PHE A 243 7.88 -5.71 7.09
N LEU A 244 7.75 -4.49 6.56
CA LEU A 244 8.87 -3.70 6.05
C LEU A 244 9.37 -2.73 7.12
N SER A 245 10.69 -2.56 7.20
CA SER A 245 11.30 -1.44 7.92
C SER A 245 12.10 -0.57 6.97
N GLY A 246 11.97 0.74 7.10
CA GLY A 246 12.82 1.73 6.44
C GLY A 246 13.70 2.46 7.46
N GLU A 247 14.95 2.73 7.10
CA GLU A 247 15.86 3.57 7.89
C GLU A 247 16.55 4.57 6.97
N LEU A 248 16.43 5.87 7.29
CA LEU A 248 17.16 6.92 6.62
C LEU A 248 18.35 7.34 7.49
N ALA A 249 19.54 6.93 7.08
CA ALA A 249 20.78 7.23 7.80
C ALA A 249 21.54 8.39 7.15
N TYR A 250 22.27 9.13 7.98
CA TYR A 250 23.16 10.23 7.59
C TYR A 250 24.61 9.92 8.02
N PRO A 251 25.32 8.96 7.39
CA PRO A 251 26.73 8.73 7.68
C PRO A 251 27.57 10.02 7.67
N THR A 252 27.27 10.94 6.75
CA THR A 252 27.73 12.33 6.80
C THR A 252 26.56 13.28 6.44
N PRO A 253 26.66 14.60 6.71
CA PRO A 253 25.61 15.55 6.34
C PRO A 253 25.27 15.60 4.83
N GLU A 254 26.18 15.14 3.97
CA GLU A 254 26.06 15.10 2.51
C GLU A 254 25.72 13.69 1.97
N GLN A 255 25.93 12.65 2.79
CA GLN A 255 25.69 11.26 2.43
C GLN A 255 24.44 10.74 3.16
N GLN A 256 23.32 10.72 2.46
CA GLN A 256 22.09 10.08 2.94
C GLN A 256 21.94 8.70 2.32
N THR A 257 21.45 7.75 3.10
CA THR A 257 21.17 6.39 2.63
C THR A 257 19.84 5.94 3.17
N LEU A 258 18.92 5.55 2.28
CA LEU A 258 17.68 4.87 2.65
C LEU A 258 17.91 3.37 2.57
N THR A 259 17.72 2.66 3.69
CA THR A 259 17.75 1.20 3.75
C THR A 259 16.33 0.68 3.93
N ILE A 260 15.94 -0.31 3.11
CA ILE A 260 14.64 -0.98 3.19
C ILE A 260 14.90 -2.47 3.42
N CYS A 261 14.26 -3.03 4.45
CA CYS A 261 14.40 -4.44 4.82
C CYS A 261 13.03 -5.09 5.00
N HIS A 262 12.84 -6.26 4.41
CA HIS A 262 11.79 -7.17 4.85
C HIS A 262 12.21 -7.81 6.17
N ARG A 263 11.27 -7.91 7.10
CA ARG A 263 11.45 -8.56 8.39
C ARG A 263 10.41 -9.65 8.56
N ASN A 264 10.76 -10.72 9.26
CA ASN A 264 9.78 -11.69 9.73
C ASN A 264 8.96 -11.11 10.92
N VAL A 265 7.98 -11.86 11.41
CA VAL A 265 7.12 -11.41 12.53
C VAL A 265 7.87 -11.15 13.84
N ALA A 266 9.06 -11.73 14.02
CA ALA A 266 9.93 -11.50 15.16
C ALA A 266 10.88 -10.31 14.98
N GLY A 267 10.85 -9.64 13.82
CA GLY A 267 11.69 -8.50 13.49
C GLY A 267 13.06 -8.85 12.91
N ALA A 268 13.38 -10.13 12.69
CA ALA A 268 14.63 -10.53 12.08
C ALA A 268 14.65 -10.17 10.59
N GLU A 269 15.77 -9.63 10.13
CA GLU A 269 15.98 -9.22 8.73
C GLU A 269 15.92 -10.43 7.79
N GLN A 270 15.20 -10.29 6.69
CA GLN A 270 15.04 -11.32 5.64
C GLN A 270 15.59 -10.83 4.29
N SER A 271 15.65 -9.52 4.09
CA SER A 271 16.28 -8.89 2.92
C SER A 271 16.84 -7.52 3.32
N ARG A 272 17.76 -6.99 2.51
CA ARG A 272 18.30 -5.63 2.68
C ARG A 272 18.54 -4.96 1.34
N PHE A 273 17.95 -3.80 1.14
CA PHE A 273 18.11 -2.98 -0.06
C PHE A 273 18.58 -1.58 0.35
N VAL A 274 19.67 -1.12 -0.26
CA VAL A 274 20.33 0.13 0.11
C VAL A 274 20.25 1.11 -1.07
N PHE A 275 19.60 2.24 -0.84
CA PHE A 275 19.42 3.31 -1.81
C PHE A 275 20.28 4.50 -1.40
N PRO A 276 21.49 4.65 -1.98
CA PRO A 276 22.33 5.78 -1.67
C PRO A 276 21.71 7.05 -2.24
N ALA A 277 22.08 8.15 -1.62
CA ALA A 277 21.94 9.52 -2.07
C ALA A 277 22.01 9.72 -3.61
N SER A 278 22.99 9.12 -4.28
CA SER A 278 23.19 9.24 -5.73
C SER A 278 22.11 8.53 -6.57
N TRP A 279 21.50 7.48 -6.03
CA TRP A 279 20.45 6.71 -6.71
C TRP A 279 19.24 7.60 -7.05
N SER A 280 18.91 8.53 -6.16
CA SER A 280 17.78 9.44 -6.35
C SER A 280 18.02 10.56 -7.35
N ARG A 281 19.21 10.64 -7.97
CA ARG A 281 19.58 11.72 -8.92
C ARG A 281 19.87 11.21 -10.33
N ASN A 282 20.16 9.93 -10.51
CA ASN A 282 20.73 9.36 -11.74
C ASN A 282 19.79 8.38 -12.46
N ARG A 283 18.52 8.72 -12.63
CA ARG A 283 17.58 7.97 -13.48
C ARG A 283 17.01 8.86 -14.56
#